data_AF-F2SMS3-F1
#
_entry.id   AF-F2SMS3-F1
#
_cell.length_a   1.000
_cell.length_b   1.000
_cell.length_c   1.000
_cell.angle_alpha   90.00
_cell.angle_beta   90.00
_cell.angle_gamma   90.00
#
_symmetry.space_group_name_H-M   'P 1'
#
loop_
_entity.id
_entity.type
_entity.pdbx_description
1 polymer ?
#
loop_
_entity_poly.entity_id
_entity_poly.type
_entity_poly.pdbx_seq_one_letter_code
_entity_poly.pdbx_strand_id
1 'polypeptide(L)'
;MTKNPFGVNLTFLPALTPPDYPAYAKVIIEEGVRIVETAGNNPGPIITQLKKAGCTVLHKCTTIRHAKSAVKLGVDFLSIDGFECAGHVGETDITNFILLSRARQDLGVPFIASGGFADGNGLAAALALGACGINMGTRFMCTVEAPIHNNIKEAIVKADETDTQLLLRRWRNTSRLFNNKVAAEAYKIEKESQTGEFSELAHLVSGKRGRQVFINGDVDYGVWTAGQVIGLIRDIPTCAELLTRIEKEAAEVIAATNKLYKPAAQSKL
;
A
#
# COMPACT_ATOMS: atom_id res chain seq x y z
N MET A 1 9.76 -18.50 -14.44
CA MET A 1 10.32 -17.50 -13.49
C MET A 1 11.07 -16.43 -14.28
N THR A 2 11.09 -15.18 -13.80
CA THR A 2 11.75 -14.05 -14.46
C THR A 2 13.27 -14.04 -14.20
N LYS A 3 14.04 -13.38 -15.09
CA LYS A 3 15.48 -13.09 -14.89
C LYS A 3 15.73 -11.66 -14.39
N ASN A 4 14.68 -10.83 -14.35
CA ASN A 4 14.79 -9.44 -13.88
C ASN A 4 14.87 -9.40 -12.35
N PRO A 5 15.55 -8.38 -11.76
CA PRO A 5 15.55 -8.18 -10.32
C PRO A 5 14.14 -8.01 -9.76
N PHE A 6 13.92 -8.52 -8.56
CA PHE A 6 12.70 -8.30 -7.78
C PHE A 6 13.04 -8.03 -6.31
N GLY A 7 12.10 -7.44 -5.58
CA GLY A 7 12.22 -7.23 -4.15
C GLY A 7 11.34 -8.20 -3.35
N VAL A 8 11.62 -8.31 -2.06
CA VAL A 8 10.80 -9.08 -1.10
C VAL A 8 10.25 -8.14 -0.04
N ASN A 9 8.97 -8.31 0.34
CA ASN A 9 8.35 -7.61 1.45
C ASN A 9 8.52 -8.39 2.76
N LEU A 10 8.93 -7.71 3.83
CA LEU A 10 8.89 -8.19 5.22
C LEU A 10 8.03 -7.27 6.08
N THR A 11 6.92 -7.79 6.57
CA THR A 11 5.92 -7.03 7.31
C THR A 11 5.91 -7.43 8.79
N PHE A 12 6.14 -6.44 9.67
CA PHE A 12 6.23 -6.58 11.13
C PHE A 12 4.93 -6.08 11.80
N LEU A 13 3.85 -6.85 11.66
CA LEU A 13 2.57 -6.51 12.27
C LEU A 13 2.43 -7.13 13.67
N PRO A 14 1.56 -6.55 14.52
CA PRO A 14 1.10 -7.24 15.73
C PRO A 14 0.55 -8.62 15.35
N ALA A 15 1.20 -9.68 15.84
CA ALA A 15 0.86 -11.06 15.54
C ALA A 15 0.78 -11.86 16.84
N LEU A 16 -0.22 -12.73 16.97
CA LEU A 16 -0.34 -13.67 18.08
C LEU A 16 0.86 -14.63 18.14
N THR A 17 1.39 -14.97 16.96
CA THR A 17 2.59 -15.81 16.81
C THR A 17 3.52 -15.13 15.82
N PRO A 18 4.50 -14.34 16.30
CA PRO A 18 5.42 -13.64 15.41
C PRO A 18 6.29 -14.64 14.64
N PRO A 19 6.48 -14.46 13.32
CA PRO A 19 7.46 -15.21 12.54
C PRO A 19 8.90 -14.98 13.03
N ASP A 20 9.80 -15.91 12.70
CA ASP A 20 11.25 -15.73 12.89
C ASP A 20 11.81 -14.76 11.83
N TYR A 21 11.58 -13.46 12.04
CA TYR A 21 12.00 -12.42 11.10
C TYR A 21 13.51 -12.44 10.79
N PRO A 22 14.43 -12.66 11.76
CA PRO A 22 15.85 -12.83 11.46
C PRO A 22 16.15 -13.99 10.50
N ALA A 23 15.46 -15.13 10.65
CA ALA A 23 15.61 -16.26 9.73
C ALA A 23 15.06 -15.93 8.33
N TYR A 24 13.90 -15.26 8.22
CA TYR A 24 13.38 -14.80 6.93
C TYR A 24 14.34 -13.81 6.25
N ALA A 25 14.91 -12.85 7.00
CA ALA A 25 15.90 -11.92 6.47
C ALA A 25 17.18 -12.64 6.01
N LYS A 26 17.61 -13.67 6.73
CA LYS A 26 18.74 -14.52 6.33
C LYS A 26 18.46 -15.22 5.00
N VAL A 27 17.28 -15.83 4.83
CA VAL A 27 16.89 -16.49 3.56
C VAL A 27 16.89 -15.49 2.40
N ILE A 28 16.34 -14.27 2.59
CA ILE A 28 16.38 -13.22 1.56
C ILE A 28 17.81 -12.93 1.11
N ILE A 29 18.75 -12.82 2.06
CA ILE A 29 20.17 -12.56 1.78
C ILE A 29 20.82 -13.73 1.05
N GLU A 30 20.59 -14.96 1.53
CA GLU A 30 21.18 -16.20 0.99
C GLU A 30 20.68 -16.51 -0.43
N GLU A 31 19.41 -16.24 -0.72
CA GLU A 31 18.80 -16.37 -2.05
C GLU A 31 19.17 -15.19 -2.99
N GLY A 32 20.00 -14.25 -2.54
CA GLY A 32 20.56 -13.18 -3.36
C GLY A 32 19.60 -12.03 -3.68
N VAL A 33 18.46 -11.91 -2.97
CA VAL A 33 17.55 -10.77 -3.13
C VAL A 33 18.20 -9.51 -2.56
N ARG A 34 18.26 -8.45 -3.38
CA ARG A 34 18.98 -7.20 -3.02
C ARG A 34 18.08 -6.04 -2.64
N ILE A 35 16.77 -6.14 -2.88
CA ILE A 35 15.80 -5.07 -2.56
C ILE A 35 14.79 -5.63 -1.57
N VAL A 36 14.61 -4.94 -0.44
CA VAL A 36 13.65 -5.37 0.59
C VAL A 36 12.74 -4.21 0.97
N GLU A 37 11.43 -4.41 0.82
CA GLU A 37 10.43 -3.55 1.44
C GLU A 37 10.19 -4.03 2.87
N THR A 38 10.30 -3.14 3.84
CA THR A 38 9.91 -3.40 5.23
C THR A 38 8.69 -2.56 5.60
N ALA A 39 7.81 -3.10 6.44
CA ALA A 39 6.63 -2.38 6.94
C ALA A 39 6.33 -2.76 8.39
N GLY A 40 5.64 -1.90 9.13
CA GLY A 40 5.21 -2.20 10.51
C GLY A 40 6.21 -1.79 11.59
N ASN A 41 6.05 -2.35 12.79
CA ASN A 41 6.69 -1.87 14.00
C ASN A 41 8.09 -2.45 14.22
N ASN A 42 8.96 -1.69 14.89
CA ASN A 42 10.29 -2.09 15.34
C ASN A 42 11.19 -2.74 14.25
N PRO A 43 11.34 -2.13 13.06
CA PRO A 43 12.10 -2.73 11.96
C PRO A 43 13.63 -2.69 12.16
N GLY A 44 14.14 -1.96 13.16
CA GLY A 44 15.56 -1.62 13.35
C GLY A 44 16.54 -2.80 13.30
N PRO A 45 16.32 -3.91 14.04
CA PRO A 45 17.21 -5.06 13.98
C PRO A 45 17.30 -5.69 12.58
N ILE A 46 16.16 -5.82 11.90
CA ILE A 46 16.08 -6.42 10.56
C ILE A 46 16.67 -5.49 9.51
N ILE A 47 16.36 -4.19 9.56
CA ILE A 47 17.00 -3.19 8.68
C ILE A 47 18.52 -3.25 8.87
N THR A 48 19.02 -3.29 10.11
CA THR A 48 20.46 -3.38 10.38
C THR A 48 21.07 -4.64 9.75
N GLN A 49 20.42 -5.79 9.90
CA GLN A 49 20.86 -7.06 9.29
C GLN A 49 20.93 -6.96 7.76
N LEU A 50 19.87 -6.45 7.13
CA LEU A 50 19.78 -6.29 5.67
C LEU A 50 20.81 -5.29 5.13
N LYS A 51 20.99 -4.15 5.80
CA LYS A 51 21.97 -3.13 5.41
C LYS A 51 23.41 -3.65 5.51
N LYS A 52 23.74 -4.44 6.55
CA LYS A 52 25.06 -5.10 6.67
C LYS A 52 25.35 -6.06 5.51
N ALA A 53 24.33 -6.67 4.93
CA ALA A 53 24.45 -7.54 3.75
C ALA A 53 24.45 -6.79 2.41
N GLY A 54 24.39 -5.45 2.45
CA GLY A 54 24.37 -4.61 1.24
C GLY A 54 23.03 -4.57 0.52
N CYS A 55 21.93 -4.93 1.17
CA CYS A 55 20.60 -4.77 0.58
C CYS A 55 20.20 -3.28 0.51
N THR A 56 19.50 -2.92 -0.56
CA THR A 56 18.68 -1.72 -0.63
C THR A 56 17.41 -1.97 0.18
N VAL A 57 17.13 -1.11 1.16
CA VAL A 57 15.97 -1.20 2.02
C VAL A 57 15.05 -0.02 1.76
N LEU A 58 13.81 -0.34 1.40
CA LEU A 58 12.69 0.60 1.38
C LEU A 58 11.82 0.34 2.62
N HIS A 59 11.43 1.39 3.34
CA HIS A 59 10.54 1.25 4.50
C HIS A 59 9.22 2.00 4.31
N LYS A 60 8.11 1.30 4.56
CA LYS A 60 6.76 1.83 4.42
C LYS A 60 6.27 2.50 5.71
N CYS A 61 5.84 3.75 5.58
CA CYS A 61 5.46 4.63 6.68
C CYS A 61 4.13 5.33 6.42
N THR A 62 3.28 5.38 7.45
CA THR A 62 2.01 6.14 7.43
C THR A 62 2.14 7.56 8.01
N THR A 63 3.31 7.91 8.57
CA THR A 63 3.54 9.24 9.15
C THR A 63 4.96 9.75 8.88
N ILE A 64 5.11 11.08 8.80
CA ILE A 64 6.42 11.73 8.66
C ILE A 64 7.36 11.42 9.84
N ARG A 65 6.81 11.29 11.05
CA ARG A 65 7.60 10.91 12.23
C ARG A 65 8.24 9.54 12.05
N HIS A 66 7.47 8.55 11.61
CA HIS A 66 8.00 7.19 11.37
C HIS A 66 9.00 7.17 10.21
N ALA A 67 8.72 7.93 9.13
CA ALA A 67 9.65 8.13 8.03
C ALA A 67 11.01 8.69 8.50
N LYS A 68 11.02 9.74 9.33
CA LYS A 68 12.26 10.28 9.90
C LYS A 68 13.00 9.27 10.77
N SER A 69 12.29 8.44 11.54
CA SER A 69 12.92 7.35 12.31
C SER A 69 13.55 6.30 11.40
N ALA A 70 12.90 5.93 10.30
CA ALA A 70 13.45 4.98 9.33
C ALA A 70 14.70 5.53 8.62
N VAL A 71 14.71 6.83 8.27
CA VAL A 71 15.91 7.50 7.72
C VAL A 71 17.10 7.38 8.68
N LYS A 72 16.89 7.57 9.99
CA LYS A 72 17.95 7.39 11.00
C LYS A 72 18.47 5.95 11.08
N LEU A 73 17.68 4.97 10.65
CA LEU A 73 18.08 3.55 10.55
C LEU A 73 18.83 3.24 9.24
N GLY A 74 19.00 4.22 8.35
CA GLY A 74 19.78 4.07 7.11
C GLY A 74 19.02 3.39 5.97
N VAL A 75 17.70 3.52 5.90
CA VAL A 75 16.92 3.10 4.72
C VAL A 75 17.29 3.94 3.50
N ASP A 76 17.23 3.33 2.31
CA ASP A 76 17.63 3.99 1.05
C ASP A 76 16.46 4.76 0.43
N PHE A 77 15.24 4.23 0.58
CA PHE A 77 14.01 4.84 0.09
C PHE A 77 12.87 4.67 1.10
N LEU A 78 11.84 5.47 0.94
CA LEU A 78 10.62 5.35 1.72
C LEU A 78 9.42 5.04 0.82
N SER A 79 8.44 4.34 1.37
CA SER A 79 7.09 4.24 0.80
C SER A 79 6.14 4.98 1.73
N ILE A 80 5.57 6.08 1.26
CA ILE A 80 4.71 6.94 2.07
C ILE A 80 3.27 6.55 1.80
N ASP A 81 2.64 5.94 2.81
CA ASP A 81 1.35 5.27 2.70
C ASP A 81 0.24 6.16 3.25
N GLY A 82 -0.55 6.74 2.36
CA GLY A 82 -1.66 7.64 2.69
C GLY A 82 -2.90 6.91 3.19
N PHE A 83 -3.84 7.67 3.75
CA PHE A 83 -5.09 7.15 4.32
C PHE A 83 -5.95 6.31 3.35
N GLU A 84 -5.78 6.52 2.05
CA GLU A 84 -6.47 5.81 0.97
C GLU A 84 -6.03 4.35 0.82
N CYS A 85 -4.92 3.95 1.45
CA CYS A 85 -4.28 2.65 1.24
C CYS A 85 -5.13 1.47 1.71
N ALA A 86 -4.88 0.30 1.13
CA ALA A 86 -5.42 -0.98 1.58
C ALA A 86 -4.62 -1.49 2.78
N GLY A 87 -5.24 -2.21 3.71
CA GLY A 87 -4.54 -2.73 4.89
C GLY A 87 -4.33 -1.64 5.94
N HIS A 88 -3.18 -1.62 6.62
CA HIS A 88 -2.99 -0.79 7.81
C HIS A 88 -2.75 0.68 7.46
N VAL A 89 -3.77 1.52 7.66
CA VAL A 89 -3.74 2.97 7.31
C VAL A 89 -3.09 3.84 8.39
N GLY A 90 -2.75 3.25 9.54
CA GLY A 90 -2.34 4.01 10.73
C GLY A 90 -3.53 4.69 11.42
N GLU A 91 -3.24 5.71 12.23
CA GLU A 91 -4.24 6.30 13.14
C GLU A 91 -4.36 7.83 13.00
N THR A 92 -3.76 8.41 11.97
CA THR A 92 -3.69 9.87 11.79
C THR A 92 -4.63 10.41 10.73
N ASP A 93 -5.21 9.53 9.91
CA ASP A 93 -6.17 9.86 8.84
C ASP A 93 -5.67 10.94 7.86
N ILE A 94 -4.36 10.99 7.61
CA ILE A 94 -3.74 11.96 6.69
C ILE A 94 -3.74 11.36 5.29
N THR A 95 -4.48 11.98 4.39
CA THR A 95 -4.54 11.61 2.96
C THR A 95 -3.24 11.93 2.24
N ASN A 96 -3.03 11.27 1.09
CA ASN A 96 -1.81 11.45 0.32
C ASN A 96 -1.57 12.89 -0.15
N PHE A 97 -2.62 13.67 -0.40
CA PHE A 97 -2.48 15.06 -0.83
C PHE A 97 -1.64 15.89 0.16
N ILE A 98 -1.86 15.69 1.46
CA ILE A 98 -1.09 16.35 2.53
C ILE A 98 0.17 15.56 2.87
N LEU A 99 0.07 14.24 3.01
CA LEU A 99 1.18 13.41 3.50
C LEU A 99 2.38 13.45 2.55
N LEU A 100 2.16 13.38 1.24
CA LEU A 100 3.24 13.43 0.23
C LEU A 100 3.87 14.82 0.15
N SER A 101 3.08 15.88 0.25
CA SER A 101 3.58 17.26 0.31
C SER A 101 4.50 17.46 1.51
N ARG A 102 4.11 16.94 2.69
CA ARG A 102 4.94 16.98 3.90
C ARG A 102 6.17 16.09 3.77
N ALA A 103 6.06 14.93 3.11
CA ALA A 103 7.19 14.06 2.81
C ALA A 103 8.24 14.79 1.98
N ARG A 104 7.86 15.41 0.87
CA ARG A 104 8.76 16.23 0.03
C ARG A 104 9.47 17.35 0.80
N GLN A 105 8.78 18.01 1.73
CA GLN A 105 9.34 19.12 2.51
C GLN A 105 10.33 18.67 3.58
N ASP A 106 10.06 17.53 4.20
CA ASP A 106 10.75 17.11 5.42
C ASP A 106 11.76 15.98 5.21
N LEU A 107 11.61 15.19 4.14
CA LEU A 107 12.41 14.01 3.89
C LEU A 107 13.49 14.34 2.86
N GLY A 108 14.75 14.24 3.25
CA GLY A 108 15.90 14.39 2.36
C GLY A 108 16.26 13.11 1.58
N VAL A 109 15.48 12.04 1.76
CA VAL A 109 15.64 10.77 1.03
C VAL A 109 14.50 10.62 0.01
N PRO A 110 14.72 9.94 -1.12
CA PRO A 110 13.66 9.76 -2.10
C PRO A 110 12.56 8.81 -1.58
N PHE A 111 11.34 9.02 -2.05
CA PHE A 111 10.19 8.24 -1.63
C PHE A 111 9.23 7.93 -2.78
N ILE A 112 8.52 6.82 -2.67
CA ILE A 112 7.39 6.49 -3.54
C ILE A 112 6.07 6.77 -2.79
N ALA A 113 5.03 7.13 -3.54
CA ALA A 113 3.70 7.36 -2.99
C ALA A 113 2.90 6.05 -2.97
N SER A 114 2.23 5.74 -1.87
CA SER A 114 1.48 4.49 -1.68
C SER A 114 0.05 4.77 -1.20
N GLY A 115 -0.91 4.03 -1.73
CA GLY A 115 -2.35 4.18 -1.44
C GLY A 115 -3.08 5.14 -2.37
N GLY A 116 -4.20 4.73 -2.96
CA GLY A 116 -5.00 5.60 -3.83
C GLY A 116 -4.54 5.74 -5.29
N PHE A 117 -3.54 4.98 -5.75
CA PHE A 117 -3.02 5.04 -7.12
C PHE A 117 -3.40 3.80 -7.96
N ALA A 118 -3.89 4.02 -9.19
CA ALA A 118 -4.28 2.94 -10.11
C ALA A 118 -3.99 3.21 -11.60
N ASP A 119 -3.68 4.45 -11.99
CA ASP A 119 -3.55 4.89 -13.37
C ASP A 119 -2.41 5.91 -13.57
N GLY A 120 -2.21 6.40 -14.80
CA GLY A 120 -1.19 7.39 -15.09
C GLY A 120 -1.47 8.79 -14.53
N ASN A 121 -2.75 9.16 -14.32
CA ASN A 121 -3.10 10.42 -13.64
C ASN A 121 -2.58 10.41 -12.20
N GLY A 122 -2.78 9.30 -11.49
CA GLY A 122 -2.25 9.08 -10.15
C GLY A 122 -0.73 9.16 -10.11
N LEU A 123 -0.03 8.54 -11.08
CA LEU A 123 1.42 8.64 -11.20
C LEU A 123 1.87 10.10 -11.42
N ALA A 124 1.28 10.82 -12.38
CA ALA A 124 1.61 12.22 -12.66
C ALA A 124 1.40 13.11 -11.42
N ALA A 125 0.30 12.91 -10.69
CA ALA A 125 0.01 13.62 -9.45
C ALA A 125 1.06 13.32 -8.36
N ALA A 126 1.43 12.05 -8.18
CA ALA A 126 2.46 11.65 -7.21
C ALA A 126 3.82 12.29 -7.52
N LEU A 127 4.22 12.31 -8.78
CA LEU A 127 5.46 12.97 -9.23
C LEU A 127 5.41 14.47 -8.95
N ALA A 128 4.30 15.14 -9.24
CA ALA A 128 4.11 16.57 -8.95
C ALA A 128 4.16 16.89 -7.45
N LEU A 129 3.71 15.96 -6.60
CA LEU A 129 3.80 16.05 -5.14
C LEU A 129 5.20 15.72 -4.59
N GLY A 130 6.14 15.32 -5.45
CA GLY A 130 7.55 15.10 -5.12
C GLY A 130 7.94 13.64 -4.88
N ALA A 131 7.04 12.68 -5.13
CA ALA A 131 7.42 11.27 -5.11
C ALA A 131 8.25 10.91 -6.35
N CYS A 132 8.98 9.80 -6.29
CA CYS A 132 9.76 9.25 -7.41
C CYS A 132 9.04 8.11 -8.16
N GLY A 133 7.79 7.82 -7.78
CA GLY A 133 6.99 6.74 -8.33
C GLY A 133 5.80 6.41 -7.42
N ILE A 134 5.04 5.39 -7.79
CA ILE A 134 3.87 4.92 -7.04
C ILE A 134 4.00 3.44 -6.65
N ASN A 135 3.45 3.10 -5.50
CA ASN A 135 3.19 1.74 -5.04
C ASN A 135 1.70 1.43 -5.13
N MET A 136 1.35 0.27 -5.68
CA MET A 136 -0.04 -0.15 -5.85
C MET A 136 -0.24 -1.55 -5.27
N GLY A 137 -1.36 -1.75 -4.58
CA GLY A 137 -1.79 -3.07 -4.11
C GLY A 137 -3.05 -3.52 -4.86
N THR A 138 -4.16 -2.84 -4.59
CA THR A 138 -5.47 -3.13 -5.17
C THR A 138 -5.46 -3.24 -6.70
N ARG A 139 -4.75 -2.35 -7.39
CA ARG A 139 -4.64 -2.34 -8.86
C ARG A 139 -4.01 -3.62 -9.42
N PHE A 140 -3.00 -4.17 -8.75
CA PHE A 140 -2.35 -5.42 -9.16
C PHE A 140 -3.16 -6.67 -8.82
N MET A 141 -4.16 -6.59 -7.93
CA MET A 141 -5.13 -7.70 -7.78
C MET A 141 -5.96 -7.88 -9.06
N CYS A 142 -6.20 -6.79 -9.79
CA CYS A 142 -6.94 -6.78 -11.06
C CYS A 142 -6.01 -6.81 -12.27
N THR A 143 -5.15 -7.82 -12.34
CA THR A 143 -4.40 -8.16 -13.55
C THR A 143 -4.56 -9.64 -13.89
N VAL A 144 -4.31 -10.03 -15.13
CA VAL A 144 -4.43 -11.43 -15.58
C VAL A 144 -3.54 -12.35 -14.74
N GLU A 145 -2.31 -11.93 -14.47
CA GLU A 145 -1.26 -12.71 -13.79
C GLU A 145 -1.46 -12.83 -12.28
N ALA A 146 -2.30 -11.99 -11.67
CA ALA A 146 -2.57 -12.05 -10.24
C ALA A 146 -3.17 -13.43 -9.86
N PRO A 147 -2.53 -14.20 -8.95
CA PRO A 147 -2.92 -15.56 -8.62
C PRO A 147 -4.06 -15.61 -7.59
N ILE A 148 -5.15 -14.91 -7.91
CA ILE A 148 -6.37 -14.87 -7.11
C ILE A 148 -7.57 -15.23 -7.98
N HIS A 149 -8.63 -15.74 -7.35
CA HIS A 149 -9.84 -16.14 -8.04
C HIS A 149 -10.47 -14.98 -8.84
N ASN A 150 -10.97 -15.26 -10.06
CA ASN A 150 -11.48 -14.23 -10.97
C ASN A 150 -12.64 -13.42 -10.38
N ASN A 151 -13.54 -14.07 -9.63
CA ASN A 151 -14.63 -13.41 -8.92
C ASN A 151 -14.17 -12.24 -8.03
N ILE A 152 -12.96 -12.32 -7.43
CA ILE A 152 -12.43 -11.23 -6.60
C ILE A 152 -12.02 -10.04 -7.47
N LYS A 153 -11.42 -10.32 -8.63
CA LYS A 153 -11.06 -9.30 -9.63
C LYS A 153 -12.33 -8.59 -10.15
N GLU A 154 -13.35 -9.37 -10.49
CA GLU A 154 -14.64 -8.83 -10.94
C GLU A 154 -15.36 -8.03 -9.85
N ALA A 155 -15.28 -8.47 -8.59
CA ALA A 155 -15.85 -7.74 -7.47
C ALA A 155 -15.20 -6.36 -7.32
N ILE A 156 -13.86 -6.26 -7.46
CA ILE A 156 -13.16 -4.97 -7.46
C ILE A 156 -13.60 -4.11 -8.65
N VAL A 157 -13.69 -4.68 -9.85
CA VAL A 157 -14.10 -3.93 -11.07
C VAL A 157 -15.52 -3.36 -10.96
N LYS A 158 -16.41 -4.04 -10.25
CA LYS A 158 -17.81 -3.64 -10.03
C LYS A 158 -17.99 -2.67 -8.84
N ALA A 159 -16.97 -2.48 -8.02
CA ALA A 159 -17.06 -1.71 -6.78
C ALA A 159 -16.82 -0.21 -7.01
N ASP A 160 -17.36 0.59 -6.09
CA ASP A 160 -17.16 2.04 -6.02
C ASP A 160 -16.19 2.39 -4.88
N GLU A 161 -15.68 3.63 -4.88
CA GLU A 161 -14.70 4.10 -3.90
C GLU A 161 -15.20 4.07 -2.45
N THR A 162 -16.52 3.97 -2.25
CA THR A 162 -17.20 3.84 -0.97
C THR A 162 -17.29 2.39 -0.47
N ASP A 163 -16.95 1.39 -1.27
CA ASP A 163 -17.07 -0.04 -0.93
C ASP A 163 -15.86 -0.56 -0.14
N THR A 164 -15.27 0.29 0.70
CA THR A 164 -14.25 -0.09 1.68
C THR A 164 -14.67 0.31 3.08
N GLN A 165 -14.27 -0.50 4.05
CA GLN A 165 -14.57 -0.32 5.47
C GLN A 165 -13.27 -0.23 6.27
N LEU A 166 -13.21 0.73 7.20
CA LEU A 166 -12.18 0.74 8.24
C LEU A 166 -12.66 -0.10 9.42
N LEU A 167 -11.85 -1.08 9.81
CA LEU A 167 -12.03 -1.89 11.01
C LEU A 167 -10.84 -1.73 11.94
N LEU A 168 -11.04 -2.17 13.19
CA LEU A 168 -10.03 -2.28 14.23
C LEU A 168 -9.51 -0.93 14.76
N ARG A 169 -10.27 0.16 14.55
CA ARG A 169 -9.91 1.50 15.05
C ARG A 169 -9.87 1.52 16.56
N ARG A 170 -10.82 0.85 17.21
CA ARG A 170 -10.91 0.74 18.68
C ARG A 170 -9.62 0.23 19.30
N TRP A 171 -8.93 -0.71 18.65
CA TRP A 171 -7.68 -1.31 19.12
C TRP A 171 -6.43 -0.66 18.53
N ARG A 172 -6.57 0.50 17.86
CA ARG A 172 -5.44 1.22 17.21
C ARG A 172 -4.65 0.33 16.25
N ASN A 173 -5.37 -0.52 15.53
CA ASN A 173 -4.83 -1.40 14.51
C ASN A 173 -5.61 -1.23 13.20
N THR A 174 -5.94 0.03 12.88
CA THR A 174 -6.90 0.37 11.83
C THR A 174 -6.49 -0.25 10.50
N SER A 175 -7.39 -1.04 9.93
CA SER A 175 -7.20 -1.70 8.63
C SER A 175 -8.34 -1.39 7.68
N ARG A 176 -7.99 -1.00 6.44
CA ARG A 176 -8.93 -0.83 5.33
C ARG A 176 -9.14 -2.13 4.57
N LEU A 177 -10.40 -2.53 4.50
CA LEU A 177 -10.86 -3.80 3.96
C LEU A 177 -11.97 -3.55 2.94
N PHE A 178 -12.21 -4.52 2.06
CA PHE A 178 -13.39 -4.50 1.20
C PHE A 178 -14.67 -4.61 2.04
N ASN A 179 -15.70 -3.82 1.73
CA ASN A 179 -16.93 -3.77 2.50
C ASN A 179 -17.88 -4.92 2.12
N ASN A 180 -17.58 -6.13 2.60
CA ASN A 180 -18.43 -7.32 2.46
C ASN A 180 -19.26 -7.59 3.72
N LYS A 181 -20.05 -8.67 3.72
CA LYS A 181 -20.89 -9.05 4.88
C LYS A 181 -20.07 -9.24 6.17
N VAL A 182 -18.90 -9.87 6.07
CA VAL A 182 -18.04 -10.16 7.23
C VAL A 182 -17.42 -8.87 7.79
N ALA A 183 -17.03 -7.94 6.94
CA ALA A 183 -16.51 -6.64 7.34
C ALA A 183 -17.61 -5.79 8.00
N ALA A 184 -18.82 -5.78 7.44
CA ALA A 184 -19.97 -5.09 8.03
C ALA A 184 -20.35 -5.68 9.40
N GLU A 185 -20.34 -7.00 9.55
CA GLU A 185 -20.57 -7.69 10.83
C GLU A 185 -19.51 -7.31 11.86
N ALA A 186 -18.23 -7.38 11.50
CA ALA A 186 -17.13 -6.99 12.38
C ALA A 186 -17.19 -5.51 12.77
N TYR A 187 -17.55 -4.63 11.85
CA TYR A 187 -17.75 -3.20 12.14
C TYR A 187 -18.87 -2.97 13.16
N LYS A 188 -19.98 -3.68 13.01
CA LYS A 188 -21.10 -3.64 13.95
C LYS A 188 -20.67 -4.07 15.35
N ILE A 189 -19.97 -5.21 15.46
CA ILE A 189 -19.43 -5.70 16.74
C ILE A 189 -18.50 -4.67 17.37
N GLU A 190 -17.55 -4.11 16.61
CA GLU A 190 -16.62 -3.09 17.11
C GLU A 190 -17.35 -1.87 17.71
N LYS A 191 -18.42 -1.41 17.05
CA LYS A 191 -19.22 -0.26 17.46
C LYS A 191 -20.11 -0.52 18.67
N GLU A 192 -20.71 -1.71 18.74
CA GLU A 192 -21.70 -2.07 19.75
C GLU A 192 -21.08 -2.76 20.99
N SER A 193 -19.82 -3.19 20.88
CA SER A 193 -19.09 -3.88 21.94
C SER A 193 -19.09 -3.10 23.27
N GLN A 194 -19.67 -3.72 24.29
CA GLN A 194 -19.69 -3.20 25.67
C GLN A 194 -18.41 -3.55 26.43
N THR A 195 -17.75 -4.66 26.09
CA THR A 195 -16.54 -5.14 26.78
C THR A 195 -15.27 -4.50 26.23
N GLY A 196 -15.20 -4.29 24.91
CA GLY A 196 -14.00 -3.86 24.21
C GLY A 196 -12.97 -4.96 23.96
N GLU A 197 -13.33 -6.22 24.21
CA GLU A 197 -12.42 -7.34 24.03
C GLU A 197 -12.27 -7.73 22.55
N PHE A 198 -11.04 -7.82 22.07
CA PHE A 198 -10.75 -8.17 20.67
C PHE A 198 -11.28 -9.58 20.29
N SER A 199 -11.42 -10.46 21.28
CA SER A 199 -11.95 -11.82 21.09
C SER A 199 -13.35 -11.85 20.50
N GLU A 200 -14.17 -10.81 20.69
CA GLU A 200 -15.53 -10.71 20.16
C GLU A 200 -15.58 -10.77 18.62
N LEU A 201 -14.55 -10.26 17.93
CA LEU A 201 -14.49 -10.27 16.46
C LEU A 201 -13.25 -10.98 15.87
N ALA A 202 -12.35 -11.50 16.71
CA ALA A 202 -11.09 -12.14 16.28
C ALA A 202 -11.30 -13.25 15.23
N HIS A 203 -12.42 -13.98 15.32
CA HIS A 203 -12.78 -15.05 14.40
C HIS A 203 -13.22 -14.53 13.01
N LEU A 204 -13.79 -13.32 12.94
CA LEU A 204 -14.18 -12.65 11.68
C LEU A 204 -12.96 -12.10 10.94
N VAL A 205 -12.01 -11.51 11.67
CA VAL A 205 -10.81 -10.87 11.11
C VAL A 205 -9.60 -11.80 10.99
N SER A 206 -9.83 -13.11 11.08
CA SER A 206 -8.78 -14.12 10.96
C SER A 206 -8.15 -14.13 9.56
N GLY A 207 -6.83 -13.91 9.47
CA GLY A 207 -6.10 -13.98 8.21
C GLY A 207 -6.16 -15.35 7.53
N LYS A 208 -6.33 -16.44 8.30
CA LYS A 208 -6.56 -17.80 7.74
C LYS A 208 -7.88 -17.87 6.96
N ARG A 209 -8.92 -17.22 7.49
CA ARG A 209 -10.24 -17.12 6.84
C ARG A 209 -10.17 -16.17 5.64
N GLY A 210 -9.57 -14.98 5.80
CA GLY A 210 -9.39 -14.02 4.71
C GLY A 210 -8.61 -14.56 3.52
N ARG A 211 -7.58 -15.39 3.74
CA ARG A 211 -6.84 -16.07 2.67
C ARG A 211 -7.74 -16.90 1.75
N GLN A 212 -8.78 -17.52 2.28
CA GLN A 212 -9.66 -18.38 1.48
C GLN A 212 -10.45 -17.59 0.44
N VAL A 213 -10.80 -16.32 0.69
CA VAL A 213 -11.47 -15.43 -0.28
C VAL A 213 -10.75 -15.45 -1.63
N PHE A 214 -9.42 -15.34 -1.61
CA PHE A 214 -8.60 -15.32 -2.83
C PHE A 214 -8.51 -16.69 -3.52
N ILE A 215 -8.76 -17.78 -2.80
CA ILE A 215 -8.65 -19.16 -3.30
C ILE A 215 -9.99 -19.65 -3.84
N ASN A 216 -11.07 -19.46 -3.07
CA ASN A 216 -12.39 -19.98 -3.37
C ASN A 216 -13.29 -19.00 -4.13
N GLY A 217 -12.92 -17.71 -4.21
CA GLY A 217 -13.68 -16.71 -4.95
C GLY A 217 -14.98 -16.25 -4.28
N ASP A 218 -15.22 -16.63 -3.03
CA ASP A 218 -16.35 -16.15 -2.25
C ASP A 218 -15.96 -14.83 -1.55
N VAL A 219 -16.47 -13.73 -2.09
CA VAL A 219 -16.20 -12.36 -1.61
C VAL A 219 -16.65 -12.14 -0.17
N ASP A 220 -17.58 -12.96 0.34
CA ASP A 220 -18.14 -12.89 1.69
C ASP A 220 -17.52 -13.94 2.64
N TYR A 221 -16.56 -14.75 2.18
CA TYR A 221 -16.03 -15.83 3.02
C TYR A 221 -15.29 -15.31 4.26
N GLY A 222 -14.57 -14.19 4.14
CA GLY A 222 -13.80 -13.57 5.20
C GLY A 222 -13.43 -12.13 4.88
N VAL A 223 -12.73 -11.44 5.78
CA VAL A 223 -12.21 -10.10 5.47
C VAL A 223 -11.04 -10.16 4.49
N TRP A 224 -10.93 -9.18 3.59
CA TRP A 224 -9.81 -9.04 2.65
C TRP A 224 -9.53 -7.57 2.35
N THR A 225 -8.28 -7.25 2.01
CA THR A 225 -7.82 -5.87 1.88
C THR A 225 -8.12 -5.28 0.51
N ALA A 226 -8.76 -4.12 0.49
CA ALA A 226 -8.94 -3.29 -0.71
C ALA A 226 -8.83 -1.82 -0.31
N GLY A 227 -8.14 -1.03 -1.14
CA GLY A 227 -7.99 0.42 -0.96
C GLY A 227 -9.11 1.19 -1.67
N GLN A 228 -9.37 2.44 -1.31
CA GLN A 228 -10.45 3.24 -1.93
C GLN A 228 -10.30 3.39 -3.45
N VAL A 229 -9.09 3.18 -3.96
CA VAL A 229 -8.77 3.14 -5.39
C VAL A 229 -9.58 2.10 -6.19
N ILE A 230 -10.31 1.18 -5.53
CA ILE A 230 -11.25 0.27 -6.22
C ILE A 230 -12.21 1.02 -7.16
N GLY A 231 -12.66 2.23 -6.80
CA GLY A 231 -13.54 3.05 -7.65
C GLY A 231 -12.90 3.56 -8.96
N LEU A 232 -11.59 3.39 -9.13
CA LEU A 232 -10.88 3.73 -10.38
C LEU A 232 -10.53 2.50 -11.22
N ILE A 233 -10.79 1.30 -10.73
CA ILE A 233 -10.41 0.04 -11.40
C ILE A 233 -11.61 -0.47 -12.19
N ARG A 234 -11.48 -0.52 -13.52
CA ARG A 234 -12.59 -0.85 -14.44
C ARG A 234 -12.27 -1.96 -15.44
N ASP A 235 -11.12 -2.61 -15.30
CA ASP A 235 -10.59 -3.60 -16.23
C ASP A 235 -9.64 -4.60 -15.56
N ILE A 236 -9.29 -5.68 -16.26
CA ILE A 236 -8.33 -6.71 -15.82
C ILE A 236 -7.29 -6.94 -16.94
N PRO A 237 -6.38 -6.00 -17.18
CA PRO A 237 -5.34 -6.12 -18.21
C PRO A 237 -4.22 -7.08 -17.77
N THR A 238 -3.31 -7.40 -18.67
CA THR A 238 -2.01 -7.96 -18.27
C THR A 238 -1.19 -6.93 -17.49
N CYS A 239 -0.25 -7.38 -16.66
CA CYS A 239 0.69 -6.49 -15.96
C CYS A 239 1.50 -5.62 -16.94
N ALA A 240 1.87 -6.17 -18.09
CA ALA A 240 2.61 -5.44 -19.12
C ALA A 240 1.78 -4.28 -19.70
N GLU A 241 0.54 -4.55 -20.13
CA GLU A 241 -0.37 -3.51 -20.65
C GLU A 241 -0.67 -2.45 -19.60
N LEU A 242 -0.91 -2.86 -18.36
CA LEU A 242 -1.17 -1.95 -17.25
C LEU A 242 -0.02 -0.95 -17.06
N LEU A 243 1.22 -1.45 -16.95
CA LEU A 243 2.39 -0.61 -16.70
C LEU A 243 2.68 0.32 -17.88
N THR A 244 2.66 -0.20 -19.11
CA THR A 244 2.84 0.62 -20.32
C THR A 244 1.78 1.72 -20.44
N ARG A 245 0.52 1.41 -20.10
CA ARG A 245 -0.55 2.39 -20.09
C ARG A 245 -0.31 3.49 -19.06
N ILE A 246 0.04 3.12 -17.82
CA ILE A 246 0.31 4.08 -16.74
C ILE A 246 1.44 5.04 -17.11
N GLU A 247 2.54 4.53 -17.67
CA GLU A 247 3.67 5.35 -18.12
C GLU A 247 3.26 6.34 -19.21
N LYS A 248 2.52 5.85 -20.22
CA LYS A 248 2.04 6.68 -21.33
C LYS A 248 1.09 7.78 -20.84
N GLU A 249 0.07 7.41 -20.07
CA GLU A 249 -0.92 8.34 -19.53
C GLU A 249 -0.25 9.40 -18.64
N ALA A 250 0.71 9.02 -17.79
CA ALA A 250 1.43 9.97 -16.95
C ALA A 250 2.22 11.00 -17.78
N ALA A 251 2.91 10.56 -18.83
CA ALA A 251 3.63 11.45 -19.74
C ALA A 251 2.67 12.41 -20.48
N GLU A 252 1.52 11.91 -20.93
CA GLU A 252 0.48 12.71 -21.59
C GLU A 252 -0.12 13.77 -20.64
N VAL A 253 -0.42 13.39 -19.40
CA VAL A 253 -0.95 14.30 -18.37
C VAL A 253 0.07 15.40 -18.06
N ILE A 254 1.33 15.05 -17.81
CA ILE A 254 2.38 16.04 -17.53
C ILE A 254 2.52 17.02 -18.70
N ALA A 255 2.54 16.52 -19.93
CA ALA A 255 2.63 17.36 -21.13
C ALA A 255 1.40 18.27 -21.29
N ALA A 256 0.19 17.77 -20.98
CA ALA A 256 -1.04 18.54 -21.03
C ALA A 256 -1.08 19.63 -19.95
N THR A 257 -0.73 19.31 -18.71
CA THR A 257 -0.70 20.27 -17.59
C THR A 257 0.30 21.39 -17.83
N ASN A 258 1.47 21.09 -18.42
CA ASN A 258 2.45 22.13 -18.73
C ASN A 258 1.92 23.17 -19.73
N LYS A 259 1.02 22.79 -20.65
CA LYS A 259 0.38 23.72 -21.60
C LYS A 259 -0.59 24.71 -20.94
N LEU A 260 -1.01 24.45 -19.70
CA LEU A 260 -1.85 25.38 -18.93
C LEU A 260 -1.06 26.60 -18.43
N TYR A 261 0.27 26.48 -18.30
CA TYR A 261 1.13 27.59 -17.95
C TYR A 261 1.41 28.47 -19.17
N LYS A 262 1.05 29.76 -19.07
CA LYS A 262 1.49 30.80 -20.00
C LYS A 262 2.51 31.67 -19.28
N PRO A 263 3.79 31.70 -19.72
CA PRO A 263 4.77 32.61 -19.15
C PRO A 263 4.24 34.05 -19.24
N ALA A 264 4.39 34.82 -18.17
CA ALA A 264 4.15 36.26 -18.26
C ALA A 264 5.09 36.85 -19.32
N ALA A 265 4.58 37.76 -20.16
CA ALA A 265 5.43 38.48 -21.10
C ALA A 265 6.54 39.17 -20.30
N GLN A 266 7.80 38.86 -20.62
CA GLN A 266 8.92 39.57 -20.01
C GLN A 266 8.77 41.05 -20.32
N SER A 267 8.58 41.87 -19.28
CA SER A 267 8.64 43.32 -19.39
C SER A 267 10.02 43.67 -19.94
N LYS A 268 10.07 44.27 -21.13
CA LYS A 268 11.28 44.88 -21.65
C LYS A 268 11.54 46.14 -20.82
N LEU A 269 12.27 45.99 -19.71
CA LEU A 269 12.94 47.10 -19.03
C LEU A 269 14.36 47.25 -19.62
#